data_AF-A0A7E6CKS7-F1
#
_entry.id   AF-A0A7E6CKS7-F1
#
_cell.length_a   1.000
_cell.length_b   1.000
_cell.length_c   1.000
_cell.angle_alpha   90.00
_cell.angle_beta   90.00
_cell.angle_gamma   90.00
#
_symmetry.space_group_name_H-M   'P 1'
#
loop_
_entity.id
_entity.type
_entity.pdbx_description
1 polymer ?
#
loop_
_entity_poly.entity_id
_entity_poly.type
_entity_poly.pdbx_seq_one_letter_code
_entity_poly.pdbx_strand_id
1 'polypeptide(L)'
;MEPDSSRESPPREGSSLPGECPSSALGQSFSQILHHLTGQEPRRSKTRNAALQDLDALLEATECDKLFEGSGTSPGGMPEMLGKVARALEKYAAPTQEQEGREDGFSAVAERASAVGLLFIKLLRKVESAKNSLVCPARKTVLRHLAGPIYVYAVTHSLEQPWTRPTSQDVAGEVLALLLQVTECGSVAGFLHGENEDEKGRFTLVLGLLKPNLNKESWKKNPATKHVFSWTLQQVTRPWLNQHLERILPPSLLISDDYQTENKVLGVRCLHHIVLNVPAADLLQYNRAQVLYHALVSHLYTPEHLLVQAVLLCLLDLFPVLEKALHWKGGAARPTTHCDEVLQLILTHMEPEHRILLRRTYARNLPAFVQRLGILSVRHMRRLERVILGYLEVYDGPEEEARLKMLETLKLLMQCIWPRYNSPQRSVGSL
;
A
#
# COMPACT_ATOMS: atom_id res chain seq x y z
N MET A 1 -62.87 -24.50 59.40
CA MET A 1 -63.08 -23.16 58.84
C MET A 1 -62.64 -22.14 59.89
N GLU A 2 -62.28 -20.96 59.40
CA GLU A 2 -61.90 -19.68 60.05
C GLU A 2 -62.72 -19.28 61.31
N PRO A 3 -62.32 -18.24 62.10
CA PRO A 3 -61.32 -17.17 61.89
C PRO A 3 -60.13 -17.26 62.88
N ASP A 4 -59.34 -16.28 63.33
CA ASP A 4 -59.29 -14.78 63.27
C ASP A 4 -57.82 -14.33 63.54
N SER A 5 -57.30 -13.08 63.46
CA SER A 5 -57.87 -11.73 63.25
C SER A 5 -56.92 -10.82 62.41
N SER A 6 -57.24 -9.51 62.33
CA SER A 6 -56.60 -8.41 61.59
C SER A 6 -55.65 -7.49 62.41
N ARG A 7 -54.71 -6.79 61.72
CA ARG A 7 -54.50 -5.32 61.82
C ARG A 7 -53.52 -4.73 60.78
N GLU A 8 -53.67 -3.43 60.52
CA GLU A 8 -53.13 -2.68 59.37
C GLU A 8 -51.78 -1.94 59.62
N SER A 9 -51.02 -1.72 58.52
CA SER A 9 -50.10 -0.58 58.26
C SER A 9 -48.83 -0.43 59.16
N PRO A 10 -47.73 0.26 58.73
CA PRO A 10 -47.60 1.25 57.64
C PRO A 10 -46.37 0.97 56.69
N PRO A 11 -45.92 1.88 55.79
CA PRO A 11 -44.89 1.56 54.80
C PRO A 11 -43.45 1.70 55.36
N ARG A 12 -42.47 1.04 54.72
CA ARG A 12 -41.05 1.25 55.00
C ARG A 12 -40.29 1.72 53.76
N GLU A 13 -39.65 2.87 53.91
CA GLU A 13 -38.58 3.35 53.06
C GLU A 13 -37.34 2.45 53.18
N GLY A 14 -36.45 2.54 52.19
CA GLY A 14 -35.01 2.31 52.39
C GLY A 14 -34.48 0.91 52.13
N SER A 15 -34.13 0.64 50.88
CA SER A 15 -32.85 -0.03 50.56
C SER A 15 -32.50 0.17 49.08
N SER A 16 -32.10 1.38 48.72
CA SER A 16 -31.45 1.65 47.43
C SER A 16 -30.13 0.88 47.38
N LEU A 17 -30.04 -0.14 46.53
CA LEU A 17 -28.78 -0.85 46.26
C LEU A 17 -27.85 0.05 45.44
N PRO A 18 -26.68 0.46 45.94
CA PRO A 18 -25.70 1.18 45.14
C PRO A 18 -24.75 0.17 44.47
N GLY A 19 -24.89 -0.06 43.16
CA GLY A 19 -24.06 -1.08 42.52
C GLY A 19 -24.29 -1.41 41.05
N GLU A 20 -24.91 -0.56 40.24
CA GLU A 20 -24.83 -0.74 38.78
C GLU A 20 -23.46 -0.25 38.25
N CYS A 21 -22.79 -1.12 37.49
CA CYS A 21 -21.36 -1.00 37.18
C CYS A 21 -20.98 0.31 36.45
N PRO A 22 -19.86 0.97 36.82
CA PRO A 22 -19.33 2.13 36.09
C PRO A 22 -18.89 1.82 34.65
N SER A 23 -18.72 0.54 34.28
CA SER A 23 -18.43 0.12 32.90
C SER A 23 -19.57 0.38 31.92
N SER A 24 -20.83 0.45 32.38
CA SER A 24 -21.98 0.77 31.52
C SER A 24 -21.97 2.26 31.12
N ALA A 25 -21.65 3.15 32.06
CA ALA A 25 -21.57 4.59 31.83
C ALA A 25 -20.45 4.96 30.84
N LEU A 26 -19.24 4.40 31.00
CA LEU A 26 -18.13 4.61 30.07
C LEU A 26 -18.49 4.18 28.64
N GLY A 27 -19.12 3.01 28.48
CA GLY A 27 -19.59 2.53 27.18
C GLY A 27 -20.66 3.44 26.55
N GLN A 28 -21.54 4.05 27.36
CA GLN A 28 -22.52 5.03 26.87
C GLN A 28 -21.82 6.32 26.39
N SER A 29 -20.84 6.84 27.12
CA SER A 29 -20.07 8.03 26.71
C SER A 29 -19.31 7.81 25.40
N PHE A 30 -18.60 6.68 25.25
CA PHE A 30 -17.94 6.34 23.98
C PHE A 30 -18.94 6.15 22.83
N SER A 31 -20.15 5.63 23.10
CA SER A 31 -21.22 5.52 22.09
C SER A 31 -21.75 6.88 21.64
N GLN A 32 -21.90 7.84 22.57
CA GLN A 32 -22.30 9.21 22.25
C GLN A 32 -21.22 9.90 21.40
N ILE A 33 -19.95 9.84 21.81
CA ILE A 33 -18.81 10.37 21.04
C ILE A 33 -18.78 9.76 19.62
N LEU A 34 -18.95 8.43 19.50
CA LEU A 34 -19.01 7.74 18.22
C LEU A 34 -20.16 8.26 17.34
N HIS A 35 -21.33 8.53 17.91
CA HIS A 35 -22.47 9.10 17.18
C HIS A 35 -22.17 10.54 16.69
N HIS A 36 -21.50 11.36 17.50
CA HIS A 36 -21.07 12.71 17.10
C HIS A 36 -20.00 12.71 15.99
N LEU A 37 -19.07 11.74 16.01
CA LEU A 37 -18.03 11.58 14.98
C LEU A 37 -18.59 11.00 13.66
N THR A 38 -19.57 10.09 13.72
CA THR A 38 -20.08 9.38 12.53
C THR A 38 -21.24 10.06 11.80
N GLY A 39 -21.91 11.06 12.41
CA GLY A 39 -22.99 11.82 11.76
C GLY A 39 -22.54 12.53 10.47
N GLN A 40 -23.28 12.35 9.37
CA GLN A 40 -22.86 12.75 8.01
C GLN A 40 -23.00 14.25 7.68
N GLU A 41 -23.56 15.09 8.55
CA GLU A 41 -23.84 16.49 8.21
C GLU A 41 -22.59 17.40 8.15
N PRO A 42 -22.37 18.17 7.06
CA PRO A 42 -21.18 19.01 6.90
C PRO A 42 -21.15 20.26 7.80
N ARG A 43 -22.28 20.65 8.42
CA ARG A 43 -22.39 21.87 9.25
C ARG A 43 -21.86 21.72 10.69
N ARG A 44 -21.20 20.60 11.04
CA ARG A 44 -20.86 20.22 12.42
C ARG A 44 -19.36 20.15 12.76
N SER A 45 -18.48 20.93 12.11
CA SER A 45 -17.04 20.92 12.48
C SER A 45 -16.82 21.27 13.96
N LYS A 46 -17.53 22.27 14.50
CA LYS A 46 -17.53 22.61 15.94
C LYS A 46 -17.96 21.44 16.83
N THR A 47 -19.02 20.71 16.45
CA THR A 47 -19.51 19.55 17.22
C THR A 47 -18.52 18.39 17.20
N ARG A 48 -17.81 18.16 16.08
CA ARG A 48 -16.76 17.14 16.00
C ARG A 48 -15.52 17.55 16.80
N ASN A 49 -15.14 18.83 16.79
CA ASN A 49 -14.04 19.34 17.63
C ASN A 49 -14.38 19.23 19.13
N ALA A 50 -15.63 19.53 19.52
CA ALA A 50 -16.09 19.29 20.89
C ALA A 50 -15.99 17.79 21.25
N ALA A 51 -16.45 16.88 20.38
CA ALA A 51 -16.32 15.45 20.60
C ALA A 51 -14.86 14.95 20.70
N LEU A 52 -13.89 15.65 20.10
CA LEU A 52 -12.45 15.38 20.32
C LEU A 52 -11.98 15.86 21.71
N GLN A 53 -12.47 17.00 22.19
CA GLN A 53 -12.18 17.51 23.53
C GLN A 53 -12.82 16.65 24.62
N ASP A 54 -14.07 16.22 24.41
CA ASP A 54 -14.79 15.29 25.29
C ASP A 54 -14.05 13.94 25.36
N LEU A 55 -13.56 13.45 24.21
CA LEU A 55 -12.74 12.24 24.15
C LEU A 55 -11.38 12.42 24.85
N ASP A 56 -10.74 13.58 24.71
CA ASP A 56 -9.48 13.89 25.40
C ASP A 56 -9.67 13.89 26.93
N ALA A 57 -10.68 14.61 27.42
CA ALA A 57 -11.01 14.68 28.83
C ALA A 57 -11.40 13.31 29.42
N LEU A 58 -12.18 12.52 28.68
CA LEU A 58 -12.55 11.16 29.08
C LEU A 58 -11.33 10.23 29.08
N LEU A 59 -10.45 10.34 28.07
CA LEU A 59 -9.20 9.59 28.04
C LEU A 59 -8.30 9.96 29.22
N GLU A 60 -8.15 11.24 29.59
CA GLU A 60 -7.38 11.64 30.77
C GLU A 60 -7.97 11.06 32.06
N ALA A 61 -9.28 11.28 32.29
CA ALA A 61 -9.97 10.91 33.52
C ALA A 61 -10.10 9.40 33.78
N THR A 62 -10.04 8.56 32.74
CA THR A 62 -10.26 7.10 32.91
C THR A 62 -8.95 6.37 33.23
N GLU A 63 -8.95 5.62 34.33
CA GLU A 63 -7.86 4.72 34.72
C GLU A 63 -7.66 3.58 33.70
N CYS A 64 -6.42 3.10 33.56
CA CYS A 64 -6.07 2.11 32.53
C CYS A 64 -6.87 0.82 32.65
N ASP A 65 -7.03 0.27 33.86
CA ASP A 65 -7.70 -1.02 34.03
C ASP A 65 -9.20 -0.94 33.66
N LYS A 66 -9.88 0.18 33.97
CA LYS A 66 -11.29 0.44 33.59
C LYS A 66 -11.51 0.62 32.08
N LEU A 67 -10.48 1.02 31.32
CA LEU A 67 -10.53 1.08 29.85
C LEU A 67 -10.46 -0.30 29.19
N PHE A 68 -9.95 -1.31 29.92
CA PHE A 68 -9.70 -2.65 29.40
C PHE A 68 -10.55 -3.75 30.05
N GLU A 69 -11.25 -3.45 31.16
CA GLU A 69 -12.28 -4.32 31.75
C GLU A 69 -13.45 -4.55 30.79
N GLY A 70 -13.73 -5.83 30.52
CA GLY A 70 -14.77 -6.23 29.55
C GLY A 70 -14.48 -7.54 28.82
N SER A 71 -13.77 -8.49 29.43
CA SER A 71 -13.44 -9.79 28.82
C SER A 71 -14.60 -10.81 28.82
N GLY A 72 -15.84 -10.35 29.02
CA GLY A 72 -17.03 -11.18 28.90
C GLY A 72 -17.34 -11.49 27.43
N THR A 73 -17.81 -12.71 27.16
CA THR A 73 -18.09 -13.23 25.81
C THR A 73 -19.38 -12.66 25.18
N SER A 74 -19.72 -11.40 25.45
CA SER A 74 -20.83 -10.70 24.80
C SER A 74 -20.35 -9.95 23.55
N PRO A 75 -21.08 -10.03 22.42
CA PRO A 75 -20.80 -9.18 21.27
C PRO A 75 -21.13 -7.72 21.62
N GLY A 76 -20.13 -6.82 21.58
CA GLY A 76 -20.28 -5.41 21.99
C GLY A 76 -19.43 -4.92 23.17
N GLY A 77 -18.38 -5.65 23.58
CA GLY A 77 -17.47 -5.20 24.65
C GLY A 77 -16.66 -3.93 24.34
N MET A 78 -16.17 -3.25 25.40
CA MET A 78 -15.36 -2.03 25.32
C MET A 78 -14.21 -2.05 24.29
N PRO A 79 -13.42 -3.15 24.11
CA PRO A 79 -12.38 -3.22 23.09
C PRO A 79 -12.88 -3.00 21.65
N GLU A 80 -14.08 -3.48 21.33
CA GLU A 80 -14.68 -3.32 20.00
C GLU A 80 -15.18 -1.88 19.79
N MET A 81 -15.70 -1.26 20.86
CA MET A 81 -16.15 0.13 20.85
C MET A 81 -14.99 1.11 20.67
N LEU A 82 -13.87 0.91 21.38
CA LEU A 82 -12.61 1.63 21.15
C LEU A 82 -12.12 1.47 19.71
N GLY A 83 -12.23 0.27 19.13
CA GLY A 83 -11.95 0.02 17.71
C GLY A 83 -12.86 0.79 16.75
N LYS A 84 -14.15 0.94 17.07
CA LYS A 84 -15.12 1.74 16.29
C LYS A 84 -14.80 3.24 16.37
N VAL A 85 -14.45 3.74 17.56
CA VAL A 85 -14.02 5.14 17.75
C VAL A 85 -12.72 5.42 16.98
N ALA A 86 -11.72 4.54 17.06
CA ALA A 86 -10.47 4.69 16.30
C ALA A 86 -10.71 4.73 14.77
N ARG A 87 -11.64 3.92 14.24
CA ARG A 87 -12.07 4.01 12.83
C ARG A 87 -12.81 5.32 12.50
N ALA A 88 -13.57 5.88 13.43
CA ALA A 88 -14.24 7.17 13.22
C ALA A 88 -13.23 8.33 13.21
N LEU A 89 -12.22 8.29 14.08
CA LEU A 89 -11.12 9.24 14.13
C LEU A 89 -10.24 9.19 12.86
N GLU A 90 -9.86 7.99 12.42
CA GLU A 90 -9.13 7.77 11.15
C GLU A 90 -9.88 8.40 9.97
N LYS A 91 -11.18 8.11 9.81
CA LYS A 91 -12.01 8.72 8.77
C LYS A 91 -12.19 10.23 8.90
N TYR A 92 -12.16 10.78 10.11
CA TYR A 92 -12.27 12.22 10.33
C TYR A 92 -10.97 12.98 9.98
N ALA A 93 -9.82 12.32 10.16
CA ALA A 93 -8.49 12.82 9.78
C ALA A 93 -8.14 12.54 8.30
N ALA A 94 -8.89 11.69 7.60
CA ALA A 94 -8.66 11.40 6.19
C ALA A 94 -9.07 12.57 5.27
N PRO A 95 -8.36 12.81 4.14
CA PRO A 95 -8.76 13.77 3.13
C PRO A 95 -9.98 13.26 2.33
N THR A 96 -10.80 14.19 1.83
CA THR A 96 -11.92 13.88 0.91
C THR A 96 -11.73 14.57 -0.44
N GLN A 97 -12.22 13.94 -1.51
CA GLN A 97 -12.09 14.45 -2.89
C GLN A 97 -12.62 15.90 -3.07
N GLU A 98 -13.61 16.32 -2.29
CA GLU A 98 -14.15 17.70 -2.31
C GLU A 98 -13.15 18.79 -1.82
N GLN A 99 -12.06 18.40 -1.16
CA GLN A 99 -10.98 19.29 -0.71
C GLN A 99 -9.84 19.41 -1.75
N GLU A 100 -9.86 18.56 -2.78
CA GLU A 100 -8.87 18.52 -3.86
C GLU A 100 -9.02 19.78 -4.74
N GLY A 101 -8.12 20.76 -4.54
CA GLY A 101 -8.12 22.04 -5.27
C GLY A 101 -8.47 23.30 -4.44
N ARG A 102 -8.62 23.19 -3.11
CA ARG A 102 -8.68 24.38 -2.21
C ARG A 102 -7.59 24.28 -1.15
N GLU A 103 -6.63 25.20 -1.16
CA GLU A 103 -5.50 25.22 -0.20
C GLU A 103 -5.98 25.25 1.27
N ASP A 104 -7.01 26.05 1.56
CA ASP A 104 -7.69 26.08 2.88
C ASP A 104 -8.24 24.72 3.32
N GLY A 105 -8.69 23.90 2.37
CA GLY A 105 -9.26 22.57 2.63
C GLY A 105 -8.22 21.61 3.18
N PHE A 106 -7.02 21.63 2.59
CA PHE A 106 -5.89 20.81 3.01
C PHE A 106 -5.24 21.31 4.31
N SER A 107 -5.17 22.62 4.54
CA SER A 107 -4.80 23.22 5.84
C SER A 107 -5.61 22.59 6.98
N ALA A 108 -6.94 22.56 6.82
CA ALA A 108 -7.85 22.02 7.81
C ALA A 108 -7.79 20.48 7.93
N VAL A 109 -7.26 19.75 6.95
CA VAL A 109 -6.97 18.30 7.10
C VAL A 109 -5.78 18.11 8.03
N ALA A 110 -4.66 18.80 7.78
CA ALA A 110 -3.44 18.65 8.57
C ALA A 110 -3.66 19.01 10.06
N GLU A 111 -4.43 20.07 10.35
CA GLU A 111 -4.76 20.45 11.74
C GLU A 111 -5.63 19.41 12.46
N ARG A 112 -6.66 18.87 11.77
CA ARG A 112 -7.46 17.74 12.29
C ARG A 112 -6.59 16.50 12.51
N ALA A 113 -5.68 16.22 11.59
CA ALA A 113 -4.77 15.10 11.69
C ALA A 113 -3.87 15.22 12.92
N SER A 114 -3.26 16.39 13.18
CA SER A 114 -2.42 16.62 14.37
C SER A 114 -3.22 16.40 15.67
N ALA A 115 -4.44 16.92 15.77
CA ALA A 115 -5.30 16.72 16.94
C ALA A 115 -5.67 15.25 17.18
N VAL A 116 -6.03 14.52 16.12
CA VAL A 116 -6.32 13.08 16.19
C VAL A 116 -5.07 12.26 16.55
N GLY A 117 -3.90 12.66 16.07
CA GLY A 117 -2.63 12.01 16.38
C GLY A 117 -2.26 12.10 17.85
N LEU A 118 -2.44 13.26 18.49
CA LEU A 118 -2.23 13.43 19.92
C LEU A 118 -3.15 12.52 20.76
N LEU A 119 -4.41 12.32 20.34
CA LEU A 119 -5.32 11.36 20.98
C LEU A 119 -4.84 9.91 20.83
N PHE A 120 -4.33 9.53 19.64
CA PHE A 120 -3.75 8.20 19.45
C PHE A 120 -2.45 7.99 20.26
N ILE A 121 -1.60 9.02 20.40
CA ILE A 121 -0.43 8.99 21.28
C ILE A 121 -0.85 8.73 22.74
N LYS A 122 -1.82 9.49 23.26
CA LYS A 122 -2.35 9.28 24.63
C LYS A 122 -2.90 7.87 24.82
N LEU A 123 -3.70 7.38 23.85
CA LEU A 123 -4.29 6.05 23.89
C LEU A 123 -3.21 4.94 23.87
N LEU A 124 -2.18 5.07 23.00
CA LEU A 124 -1.06 4.13 22.94
C LEU A 124 -0.23 4.14 24.23
N ARG A 125 0.05 5.31 24.81
CA ARG A 125 0.75 5.42 26.10
C ARG A 125 -0.03 4.77 27.25
N LYS A 126 -1.37 4.87 27.28
CA LYS A 126 -2.20 4.13 28.26
C LYS A 126 -2.19 2.61 28.05
N VAL A 127 -2.14 2.15 26.79
CA VAL A 127 -1.93 0.73 26.45
C VAL A 127 -0.50 0.27 26.81
N GLU A 128 0.49 1.17 26.80
CA GLU A 128 1.85 0.88 27.25
C GLU A 128 1.98 0.81 28.77
N SER A 129 1.43 1.76 29.53
CA SER A 129 1.47 1.72 31.00
C SER A 129 0.78 0.47 31.57
N ALA A 130 -0.26 -0.03 30.89
CA ALA A 130 -0.91 -1.31 31.22
C ALA A 130 -0.07 -2.57 30.86
N LYS A 131 1.15 -2.44 30.33
CA LYS A 131 2.10 -3.55 30.17
C LYS A 131 2.55 -4.12 31.52
N ASN A 132 2.53 -3.31 32.57
CA ASN A 132 3.00 -3.67 33.90
C ASN A 132 1.88 -4.15 34.86
N SER A 133 0.60 -4.16 34.45
CA SER A 133 -0.53 -4.67 35.25
C SER A 133 -0.97 -6.08 34.82
N LEU A 134 -1.77 -6.77 35.64
CA LEU A 134 -2.23 -8.15 35.36
C LEU A 134 -3.16 -8.28 34.12
N VAL A 135 -3.51 -7.18 33.45
CA VAL A 135 -4.58 -7.08 32.42
C VAL A 135 -4.09 -7.49 31.00
N CYS A 136 -3.04 -8.30 30.94
CA CYS A 136 -2.32 -8.67 29.72
C CYS A 136 -3.17 -9.26 28.56
N PRO A 137 -4.19 -10.13 28.76
CA PRO A 137 -5.00 -10.66 27.65
C PRO A 137 -6.01 -9.64 27.08
N ALA A 138 -6.54 -8.73 27.91
CA ALA A 138 -7.42 -7.67 27.43
C ALA A 138 -6.62 -6.63 26.63
N ARG A 139 -5.41 -6.25 27.09
CA ARG A 139 -4.44 -5.41 26.34
C ARG A 139 -4.23 -5.93 24.91
N LYS A 140 -3.93 -7.23 24.74
CA LYS A 140 -3.76 -7.85 23.41
C LYS A 140 -5.03 -7.80 22.56
N THR A 141 -6.22 -7.90 23.17
CA THR A 141 -7.50 -7.86 22.47
C THR A 141 -7.85 -6.44 21.99
N VAL A 142 -7.61 -5.43 22.83
CA VAL A 142 -7.81 -4.01 22.48
C VAL A 142 -6.84 -3.59 21.37
N LEU A 143 -5.56 -3.98 21.50
CA LEU A 143 -4.53 -3.67 20.50
C LEU A 143 -4.84 -4.26 19.11
N ARG A 144 -5.46 -5.44 19.03
CA ARG A 144 -5.95 -6.02 17.75
C ARG A 144 -6.99 -5.14 17.05
N HIS A 145 -7.85 -4.44 17.80
CA HIS A 145 -8.89 -3.57 17.26
C HIS A 145 -8.37 -2.17 16.92
N LEU A 146 -7.41 -1.66 17.70
CA LEU A 146 -6.81 -0.33 17.53
C LEU A 146 -5.69 -0.27 16.48
N ALA A 147 -4.85 -1.30 16.37
CA ALA A 147 -3.62 -1.25 15.58
C ALA A 147 -3.87 -0.97 14.08
N GLY A 148 -4.94 -1.54 13.51
CA GLY A 148 -5.28 -1.32 12.09
C GLY A 148 -5.65 0.14 11.77
N PRO A 149 -6.66 0.73 12.45
CA PRO A 149 -7.03 2.13 12.21
C PRO A 149 -5.92 3.13 12.54
N ILE A 150 -5.17 2.92 13.63
CA ILE A 150 -4.03 3.78 14.01
C ILE A 150 -2.93 3.73 12.94
N TYR A 151 -2.60 2.53 12.44
CA TYR A 151 -1.65 2.36 11.34
C TYR A 151 -2.12 3.09 10.06
N VAL A 152 -3.38 2.93 9.66
CA VAL A 152 -3.92 3.60 8.45
C VAL A 152 -3.85 5.13 8.59
N TYR A 153 -4.20 5.67 9.76
CA TYR A 153 -4.02 7.09 10.08
C TYR A 153 -2.55 7.51 9.97
N ALA A 154 -1.62 6.78 10.60
CA ALA A 154 -0.21 7.14 10.63
C ALA A 154 0.39 7.19 9.22
N VAL A 155 0.14 6.17 8.40
CA VAL A 155 0.60 6.10 7.01
C VAL A 155 -0.03 7.19 6.13
N THR A 156 -1.27 7.62 6.43
CA THR A 156 -1.95 8.69 5.69
C THR A 156 -1.25 10.04 5.83
N HIS A 157 -0.57 10.27 6.96
CA HIS A 157 -0.01 11.58 7.33
C HIS A 157 1.51 11.62 7.50
N SER A 158 2.20 10.47 7.45
CA SER A 158 3.66 10.37 7.64
C SER A 158 4.50 10.64 6.38
N LEU A 159 3.88 10.71 5.20
CA LEU A 159 4.56 11.04 3.94
C LEU A 159 4.16 12.45 3.48
N GLU A 160 5.07 13.13 2.79
CA GLU A 160 4.75 14.40 2.13
C GLU A 160 3.67 14.19 1.07
N GLN A 161 2.51 14.80 1.32
CA GLN A 161 1.30 14.75 0.49
C GLN A 161 0.57 16.10 0.57
N PRO A 162 -0.28 16.46 -0.41
CA PRO A 162 -0.97 17.76 -0.45
C PRO A 162 -1.80 18.11 0.79
N TRP A 163 -2.25 17.11 1.56
CA TRP A 163 -3.06 17.26 2.78
C TRP A 163 -2.25 17.23 4.09
N THR A 164 -0.92 17.24 4.03
CA THR A 164 -0.03 17.13 5.20
C THR A 164 0.77 18.40 5.45
N ARG A 165 1.19 18.60 6.70
CA ARG A 165 2.16 19.61 7.13
C ARG A 165 3.28 18.94 7.93
N PRO A 166 4.45 19.59 8.12
CA PRO A 166 5.52 19.06 8.97
C PRO A 166 5.00 18.65 10.37
N THR A 167 4.20 19.50 11.01
CA THR A 167 3.62 19.20 12.33
C THR A 167 2.68 17.99 12.35
N SER A 168 1.98 17.66 11.26
CA SER A 168 1.16 16.45 11.18
C SER A 168 2.00 15.22 10.85
N GLN A 169 3.08 15.39 10.09
CA GLN A 169 4.05 14.33 9.76
C GLN A 169 4.83 13.90 10.99
N ASP A 170 5.32 14.84 11.80
CA ASP A 170 6.04 14.57 13.06
C ASP A 170 5.16 13.76 14.03
N VAL A 171 3.91 14.20 14.24
CA VAL A 171 2.93 13.51 15.10
C VAL A 171 2.57 12.13 14.53
N ALA A 172 2.38 12.00 13.22
CA ALA A 172 2.11 10.70 12.59
C ALA A 172 3.31 9.73 12.69
N GLY A 173 4.53 10.25 12.62
CA GLY A 173 5.78 9.51 12.88
C GLY A 173 5.87 9.01 14.32
N GLU A 174 5.55 9.87 15.31
CA GLU A 174 5.50 9.47 16.72
C GLU A 174 4.41 8.40 16.97
N VAL A 175 3.22 8.56 16.39
CA VAL A 175 2.14 7.56 16.46
C VAL A 175 2.61 6.22 15.89
N LEU A 176 3.32 6.21 14.76
CA LEU A 176 3.84 4.98 14.16
C LEU A 176 4.91 4.33 15.04
N ALA A 177 5.85 5.12 15.57
CA ALA A 177 6.91 4.61 16.45
C ALA A 177 6.34 4.01 17.74
N LEU A 178 5.40 4.70 18.40
CA LEU A 178 4.71 4.20 19.59
C LEU A 178 3.85 2.97 19.28
N LEU A 179 3.21 2.90 18.09
CA LEU A 179 2.47 1.70 17.69
C LEU A 179 3.40 0.49 17.55
N LEU A 180 4.57 0.65 16.93
CA LEU A 180 5.58 -0.40 16.81
C LEU A 180 6.10 -0.85 18.19
N GLN A 181 6.45 0.09 19.07
CA GLN A 181 6.87 -0.17 20.45
C GLN A 181 5.81 -0.92 21.27
N VAL A 182 4.55 -0.46 21.23
CA VAL A 182 3.42 -1.09 21.94
C VAL A 182 3.08 -2.48 21.39
N THR A 183 3.29 -2.69 20.09
CA THR A 183 3.09 -3.99 19.43
C THR A 183 4.29 -4.92 19.48
N GLU A 184 5.40 -4.46 20.06
CA GLU A 184 6.67 -5.20 20.22
C GLU A 184 7.28 -5.62 18.86
N CYS A 185 7.09 -4.80 17.83
CA CYS A 185 7.65 -4.99 16.50
C CYS A 185 8.81 -4.01 16.25
N GLY A 186 9.97 -4.50 15.81
CA GLY A 186 11.14 -3.69 15.47
C GLY A 186 11.05 -2.98 14.11
N SER A 187 10.06 -3.30 13.28
CA SER A 187 9.84 -2.66 11.97
C SER A 187 8.38 -2.69 11.52
N VAL A 188 8.04 -1.82 10.55
CA VAL A 188 6.74 -1.82 9.89
C VAL A 188 6.48 -3.14 9.15
N ALA A 189 7.51 -3.70 8.50
CA ALA A 189 7.41 -4.99 7.84
C ALA A 189 7.03 -6.09 8.85
N GLY A 190 7.74 -6.18 9.97
CA GLY A 190 7.44 -7.08 11.09
C GLY A 190 6.01 -6.91 11.64
N PHE A 191 5.53 -5.67 11.78
CA PHE A 191 4.13 -5.41 12.17
C PHE A 191 3.09 -5.96 11.17
N LEU A 192 3.40 -5.92 9.88
CA LEU A 192 2.50 -6.31 8.80
C LEU A 192 2.50 -7.81 8.53
N HIS A 193 3.67 -8.46 8.48
CA HIS A 193 3.77 -9.88 8.15
C HIS A 193 4.02 -10.80 9.37
N GLY A 194 4.42 -10.25 10.52
CA GLY A 194 4.87 -11.01 11.69
C GLY A 194 6.38 -11.22 11.68
N GLU A 195 7.06 -11.11 12.82
CA GLU A 195 8.52 -11.32 12.90
C GLU A 195 8.90 -12.81 12.88
N ASN A 196 7.96 -13.68 13.28
CA ASN A 196 8.09 -15.14 13.30
C ASN A 196 7.10 -15.78 12.33
N GLU A 197 7.43 -16.95 11.74
CA GLU A 197 6.55 -17.63 10.77
C GLU A 197 5.18 -18.05 11.35
N ASP A 198 5.12 -18.32 12.65
CA ASP A 198 3.87 -18.66 13.37
C ASP A 198 2.99 -17.43 13.70
N GLU A 199 3.54 -16.21 13.60
CA GLU A 199 2.82 -14.99 13.95
C GLU A 199 2.02 -14.43 12.77
N LYS A 200 0.70 -14.50 12.87
CA LYS A 200 -0.21 -13.90 11.88
C LYS A 200 -0.12 -12.37 11.90
N GLY A 201 0.69 -11.83 11.00
CA GLY A 201 0.85 -10.40 10.79
C GLY A 201 -0.44 -9.63 10.48
N ARG A 202 -0.42 -8.32 10.73
CA ARG A 202 -1.62 -7.46 10.69
C ARG A 202 -2.03 -7.00 9.27
N PHE A 203 -1.27 -7.33 8.22
CA PHE A 203 -1.54 -6.92 6.84
C PHE A 203 -2.95 -7.30 6.35
N THR A 204 -3.45 -8.48 6.72
CA THR A 204 -4.83 -8.89 6.40
C THR A 204 -5.89 -7.98 7.05
N LEU A 205 -5.63 -7.49 8.26
CA LEU A 205 -6.54 -6.56 8.94
C LEU A 205 -6.53 -5.19 8.25
N VAL A 206 -5.34 -4.68 7.91
CA VAL A 206 -5.18 -3.41 7.18
C VAL A 206 -5.83 -3.47 5.81
N LEU A 207 -5.57 -4.50 5.00
CA LEU A 207 -6.27 -4.70 3.73
C LEU A 207 -7.79 -4.81 3.91
N GLY A 208 -8.27 -5.42 5.00
CA GLY A 208 -9.69 -5.48 5.33
C GLY A 208 -10.32 -4.11 5.60
N LEU A 209 -9.57 -3.17 6.18
CA LEU A 209 -9.98 -1.77 6.37
C LEU A 209 -9.99 -0.98 5.07
N LEU A 210 -8.99 -1.19 4.21
CA LEU A 210 -8.86 -0.48 2.92
C LEU A 210 -9.84 -1.01 1.86
N LYS A 211 -10.19 -2.30 1.87
CA LYS A 211 -11.07 -2.96 0.89
C LYS A 211 -12.35 -2.17 0.52
N PRO A 212 -13.20 -1.67 1.45
CA PRO A 212 -14.40 -0.91 1.08
C PRO A 212 -14.08 0.39 0.30
N ASN A 213 -12.90 0.95 0.50
CA ASN A 213 -12.39 2.14 -0.19
C ASN A 213 -11.57 1.78 -1.45
N LEU A 214 -11.37 0.51 -1.79
CA LEU A 214 -10.58 0.05 -2.96
C LEU A 214 -11.47 -0.57 -4.06
N ASN A 215 -12.71 -0.09 -4.20
CA ASN A 215 -13.62 -0.47 -5.28
C ASN A 215 -13.70 0.66 -6.32
N LYS A 216 -14.06 0.32 -7.57
CA LYS A 216 -14.13 1.24 -8.73
C LYS A 216 -14.86 2.57 -8.46
N GLU A 217 -15.86 2.56 -7.59
CA GLU A 217 -16.70 3.72 -7.22
C GLU A 217 -16.26 4.47 -5.95
N SER A 218 -15.40 3.87 -5.12
CA SER A 218 -15.04 4.40 -3.79
C SER A 218 -13.60 4.93 -3.71
N TRP A 219 -12.66 4.39 -4.49
CA TRP A 219 -11.24 4.70 -4.34
C TRP A 219 -10.85 6.15 -4.66
N LYS A 220 -11.62 6.82 -5.51
CA LYS A 220 -11.42 8.25 -5.82
C LYS A 220 -11.94 9.20 -4.74
N LYS A 221 -12.81 8.72 -3.83
CA LYS A 221 -13.46 9.57 -2.81
C LYS A 221 -12.52 10.00 -1.68
N ASN A 222 -11.49 9.18 -1.41
CA ASN A 222 -10.42 9.47 -0.45
C ASN A 222 -9.07 9.28 -1.17
N PRO A 223 -8.38 10.38 -1.55
CA PRO A 223 -7.14 10.31 -2.30
C PRO A 223 -6.00 9.61 -1.54
N ALA A 224 -6.02 9.59 -0.21
CA ALA A 224 -4.99 8.90 0.57
C ALA A 224 -5.02 7.37 0.39
N THR A 225 -6.19 6.78 0.09
CA THR A 225 -6.36 5.31 0.01
C THR A 225 -5.33 4.64 -0.91
N LYS A 226 -5.05 5.25 -2.08
CA LYS A 226 -4.09 4.73 -3.07
C LYS A 226 -2.65 4.76 -2.54
N HIS A 227 -2.27 5.81 -1.80
CA HIS A 227 -0.95 5.96 -1.19
C HIS A 227 -0.76 5.01 -0.02
N VAL A 228 -1.74 4.92 0.89
CA VAL A 228 -1.71 3.97 2.02
C VAL A 228 -1.63 2.53 1.52
N PHE A 229 -2.39 2.17 0.48
CA PHE A 229 -2.31 0.86 -0.15
C PHE A 229 -0.93 0.60 -0.76
N SER A 230 -0.42 1.52 -1.60
CA SER A 230 0.88 1.36 -2.28
C SER A 230 2.04 1.25 -1.30
N TRP A 231 2.06 2.10 -0.27
CA TRP A 231 3.10 2.07 0.76
C TRP A 231 3.03 0.77 1.57
N THR A 232 1.84 0.39 2.07
CA THR A 232 1.64 -0.85 2.84
C THR A 232 2.02 -2.09 2.04
N LEU A 233 1.74 -2.10 0.71
CA LEU A 233 2.14 -3.18 -0.19
C LEU A 233 3.67 -3.30 -0.28
N GLN A 234 4.39 -2.19 -0.42
CA GLN A 234 5.86 -2.18 -0.53
C GLN A 234 6.56 -2.72 0.73
N GLN A 235 5.93 -2.61 1.90
CA GLN A 235 6.47 -3.15 3.16
C GLN A 235 6.37 -4.68 3.29
N VAL A 236 5.65 -5.39 2.41
CA VAL A 236 5.48 -6.85 2.47
C VAL A 236 6.16 -7.52 1.28
N THR A 237 7.17 -8.34 1.57
CA THR A 237 8.04 -9.00 0.59
C THR A 237 7.86 -10.53 0.61
N ARG A 238 8.77 -11.27 -0.03
CA ARG A 238 8.81 -12.75 0.02
C ARG A 238 9.15 -13.24 1.43
N PRO A 239 8.53 -14.33 1.92
CA PRO A 239 7.50 -15.15 1.27
C PRO A 239 6.05 -14.63 1.46
N TRP A 240 5.80 -13.74 2.41
CA TRP A 240 4.47 -13.42 2.94
C TRP A 240 3.50 -12.74 1.96
N LEU A 241 3.99 -12.15 0.87
CA LEU A 241 3.13 -11.48 -0.11
C LEU A 241 2.21 -12.45 -0.88
N ASN A 242 2.66 -13.69 -1.11
CA ASN A 242 2.00 -14.63 -2.01
C ASN A 242 0.56 -14.99 -1.61
N GLN A 243 0.35 -15.30 -0.32
CA GLN A 243 -0.96 -15.60 0.29
C GLN A 243 -1.97 -14.44 0.20
N HIS A 244 -1.55 -13.26 -0.25
CA HIS A 244 -2.40 -12.08 -0.40
C HIS A 244 -2.59 -11.64 -1.85
N LEU A 245 -2.02 -12.36 -2.83
CA LEU A 245 -2.05 -12.02 -4.26
C LEU A 245 -3.45 -11.69 -4.79
N GLU A 246 -4.45 -12.48 -4.40
CA GLU A 246 -5.86 -12.29 -4.80
C GLU A 246 -6.51 -11.00 -4.26
N ARG A 247 -5.95 -10.44 -3.20
CA ARG A 247 -6.45 -9.22 -2.55
C ARG A 247 -5.70 -7.97 -2.99
N ILE A 248 -4.44 -8.11 -3.42
CA ILE A 248 -3.57 -6.99 -3.83
C ILE A 248 -3.55 -6.77 -5.36
N LEU A 249 -3.71 -7.83 -6.16
CA LEU A 249 -3.66 -7.73 -7.62
C LEU A 249 -4.82 -6.90 -8.20
N PRO A 250 -6.10 -7.12 -7.81
CA PRO A 250 -7.20 -6.33 -8.38
C PRO A 250 -7.13 -4.84 -8.06
N PRO A 251 -6.82 -4.38 -6.82
CA PRO A 251 -6.60 -2.96 -6.55
C PRO A 251 -5.40 -2.36 -7.29
N SER A 252 -4.31 -3.14 -7.45
CA SER A 252 -3.12 -2.64 -8.18
C SER A 252 -3.42 -2.40 -9.67
N LEU A 253 -4.19 -3.30 -10.30
CA LEU A 253 -4.68 -3.14 -11.68
C LEU A 253 -5.69 -1.98 -11.78
N LEU A 254 -6.64 -1.87 -10.84
CA LEU A 254 -7.62 -0.78 -10.82
C LEU A 254 -6.96 0.62 -10.73
N ILE A 255 -5.83 0.72 -10.02
CA ILE A 255 -5.05 1.95 -9.91
C ILE A 255 -4.21 2.20 -11.18
N SER A 256 -3.64 1.16 -11.81
CA SER A 256 -2.89 1.30 -13.06
C SER A 256 -3.77 1.70 -14.25
N ASP A 257 -5.03 1.26 -14.26
CA ASP A 257 -6.01 1.57 -15.32
C ASP A 257 -6.62 2.98 -15.23
N ASP A 258 -6.20 3.81 -14.27
CA ASP A 258 -6.74 5.16 -14.12
C ASP A 258 -6.29 6.13 -15.22
N TYR A 259 -7.05 7.22 -15.42
CA TYR A 259 -6.72 8.23 -16.42
C TYR A 259 -5.54 9.13 -16.01
N GLN A 260 -5.30 9.35 -14.71
CA GLN A 260 -4.23 10.24 -14.22
C GLN A 260 -2.87 9.53 -14.21
N THR A 261 -1.85 10.13 -14.85
CA THR A 261 -0.46 9.62 -14.92
C THR A 261 0.12 9.20 -13.56
N GLU A 262 -0.10 10.00 -12.52
CA GLU A 262 0.41 9.72 -11.17
C GLU A 262 -0.15 8.41 -10.61
N ASN A 263 -1.45 8.17 -10.82
CA ASN A 263 -2.13 6.94 -10.42
C ASN A 263 -1.62 5.77 -11.25
N LYS A 264 -1.49 5.92 -12.57
CA LYS A 264 -0.90 4.88 -13.44
C LYS A 264 0.50 4.47 -12.97
N VAL A 265 1.38 5.44 -12.72
CA VAL A 265 2.76 5.20 -12.22
C VAL A 265 2.75 4.49 -10.86
N LEU A 266 1.90 4.93 -9.93
CA LEU A 266 1.76 4.32 -8.60
C LEU A 266 1.22 2.88 -8.69
N GLY A 267 0.24 2.63 -9.57
CA GLY A 267 -0.27 1.29 -9.89
C GLY A 267 0.81 0.39 -10.48
N VAL A 268 1.54 0.86 -11.50
CA VAL A 268 2.64 0.09 -12.12
C VAL A 268 3.75 -0.23 -11.11
N ARG A 269 4.08 0.68 -10.18
CA ARG A 269 5.01 0.38 -9.07
C ARG A 269 4.48 -0.72 -8.15
N CYS A 270 3.18 -0.77 -7.89
CA CYS A 270 2.53 -1.86 -7.14
C CYS A 270 2.63 -3.20 -7.90
N LEU A 271 2.36 -3.20 -9.21
CA LEU A 271 2.50 -4.37 -10.07
C LEU A 271 3.97 -4.86 -10.13
N HIS A 272 4.93 -3.94 -10.21
CA HIS A 272 6.37 -4.26 -10.22
C HIS A 272 6.81 -4.92 -8.91
N HIS A 273 6.37 -4.37 -7.77
CA HIS A 273 6.60 -4.99 -6.46
C HIS A 273 6.03 -6.41 -6.37
N ILE A 274 4.83 -6.64 -6.92
CA ILE A 274 4.21 -7.98 -7.01
C ILE A 274 5.07 -8.92 -7.87
N VAL A 275 5.53 -8.49 -9.05
CA VAL A 275 6.40 -9.30 -9.93
C VAL A 275 7.71 -9.68 -9.22
N LEU A 276 8.33 -8.73 -8.52
CA LEU A 276 9.56 -8.96 -7.77
C LEU A 276 9.37 -9.83 -6.52
N ASN A 277 8.18 -9.85 -5.90
CA ASN A 277 7.94 -10.49 -4.61
C ASN A 277 6.98 -11.69 -4.63
N VAL A 278 6.43 -12.10 -5.78
CA VAL A 278 5.63 -13.33 -5.90
C VAL A 278 6.40 -14.39 -6.69
N PRO A 279 6.35 -15.69 -6.32
CA PRO A 279 7.01 -16.74 -7.09
C PRO A 279 6.43 -16.85 -8.51
N ALA A 280 7.29 -17.22 -9.46
CA ALA A 280 6.89 -17.34 -10.87
C ALA A 280 5.74 -18.35 -11.10
N ALA A 281 5.66 -19.41 -10.28
CA ALA A 281 4.60 -20.41 -10.38
C ALA A 281 3.22 -19.83 -10.09
N ASP A 282 3.09 -19.01 -9.04
CA ASP A 282 1.83 -18.42 -8.59
C ASP A 282 1.35 -17.27 -9.51
N LEU A 283 2.29 -16.63 -10.21
CA LEU A 283 2.00 -15.69 -11.29
C LEU A 283 1.56 -16.40 -12.57
N LEU A 284 2.10 -17.57 -12.89
CA LEU A 284 1.65 -18.37 -14.03
C LEU A 284 0.27 -19.02 -13.77
N GLN A 285 -0.04 -19.33 -12.50
CA GLN A 285 -1.35 -19.84 -12.10
C GLN A 285 -2.46 -18.86 -12.49
N TYR A 286 -3.57 -19.39 -13.03
CA TYR A 286 -4.72 -18.62 -13.54
C TYR A 286 -4.35 -17.54 -14.58
N ASN A 287 -3.23 -17.67 -15.28
CA ASN A 287 -2.73 -16.71 -16.27
C ASN A 287 -2.51 -15.29 -15.73
N ARG A 288 -2.26 -15.11 -14.42
CA ARG A 288 -2.08 -13.79 -13.79
C ARG A 288 -0.93 -12.99 -14.43
N ALA A 289 0.16 -13.65 -14.82
CA ALA A 289 1.29 -13.07 -15.55
C ALA A 289 0.88 -12.52 -16.93
N GLN A 290 -0.08 -13.15 -17.61
CA GLN A 290 -0.58 -12.68 -18.91
C GLN A 290 -1.47 -11.44 -18.74
N VAL A 291 -2.28 -11.39 -17.67
CA VAL A 291 -3.05 -10.19 -17.30
C VAL A 291 -2.13 -9.02 -17.00
N LEU A 292 -1.06 -9.26 -16.22
CA LEU A 292 -0.01 -8.27 -15.97
C LEU A 292 0.65 -7.77 -17.26
N TYR A 293 1.01 -8.68 -18.18
CA TYR A 293 1.60 -8.31 -19.47
C TYR A 293 0.69 -7.39 -20.28
N HIS A 294 -0.59 -7.74 -20.45
CA HIS A 294 -1.52 -6.93 -21.22
C HIS A 294 -1.80 -5.56 -20.59
N ALA A 295 -1.93 -5.49 -19.25
CA ALA A 295 -2.07 -4.22 -18.54
C ALA A 295 -0.85 -3.32 -18.78
N LEU A 296 0.36 -3.85 -18.57
CA LEU A 296 1.62 -3.11 -18.74
C LEU A 296 1.84 -2.64 -20.19
N VAL A 297 1.64 -3.51 -21.19
CA VAL A 297 1.80 -3.14 -22.61
C VAL A 297 0.80 -2.08 -23.04
N SER A 298 -0.42 -2.06 -22.48
CA SER A 298 -1.41 -1.01 -22.78
C SER A 298 -0.90 0.42 -22.47
N HIS A 299 -0.06 0.55 -21.44
CA HIS A 299 0.51 1.84 -21.04
C HIS A 299 1.60 2.35 -21.99
N LEU A 300 2.26 1.47 -22.77
CA LEU A 300 3.33 1.87 -23.71
C LEU A 300 2.81 2.73 -24.87
N TYR A 301 1.51 2.66 -25.18
CA TYR A 301 0.86 3.52 -26.16
C TYR A 301 0.65 4.97 -25.67
N THR A 302 0.90 5.25 -24.38
CA THR A 302 0.75 6.59 -23.79
C THR A 302 2.11 7.30 -23.73
N PRO A 303 2.29 8.49 -24.34
CA PRO A 303 3.59 9.16 -24.42
C PRO A 303 3.97 9.93 -23.14
N GLU A 304 4.02 9.21 -22.01
CA GLU A 304 4.28 9.71 -20.65
C GLU A 304 5.59 9.09 -20.10
N HIS A 305 6.68 9.87 -20.04
CA HIS A 305 8.02 9.33 -19.78
C HIS A 305 8.19 8.61 -18.44
N LEU A 306 7.59 9.12 -17.35
CA LEU A 306 7.63 8.45 -16.03
C LEU A 306 6.87 7.13 -16.03
N LEU A 307 5.74 7.07 -16.76
CA LEU A 307 4.94 5.85 -16.90
C LEU A 307 5.68 4.80 -17.73
N VAL A 308 6.16 5.20 -18.92
CA VAL A 308 6.97 4.33 -19.78
C VAL A 308 8.19 3.79 -19.01
N GLN A 309 8.89 4.62 -18.24
CA GLN A 309 10.02 4.17 -17.43
C GLN A 309 9.63 3.08 -16.42
N ALA A 310 8.54 3.29 -15.66
CA ALA A 310 8.07 2.30 -14.68
C ALA A 310 7.61 1.00 -15.35
N VAL A 311 6.92 1.11 -16.50
CA VAL A 311 6.40 -0.03 -17.27
C VAL A 311 7.52 -0.86 -17.88
N LEU A 312 8.54 -0.24 -18.47
CA LEU A 312 9.67 -0.95 -19.07
C LEU A 312 10.48 -1.75 -18.06
N LEU A 313 10.74 -1.17 -16.87
CA LEU A 313 11.38 -1.88 -15.76
C LEU A 313 10.54 -3.09 -15.30
N CYS A 314 9.24 -2.88 -15.11
CA CYS A 314 8.32 -3.95 -14.70
C CYS A 314 8.23 -5.08 -15.74
N LEU A 315 8.19 -4.75 -17.04
CA LEU A 315 8.19 -5.74 -18.12
C LEU A 315 9.50 -6.54 -18.18
N LEU A 316 10.65 -5.89 -18.01
CA LEU A 316 11.96 -6.56 -17.98
C LEU A 316 12.05 -7.62 -16.86
N ASP A 317 11.44 -7.37 -15.70
CA ASP A 317 11.35 -8.32 -14.58
C ASP A 317 10.21 -9.34 -14.71
N LEU A 318 9.18 -9.06 -15.52
CA LEU A 318 8.07 -9.99 -15.80
C LEU A 318 8.40 -11.02 -16.89
N PHE A 319 9.17 -10.63 -17.92
CA PHE A 319 9.54 -11.52 -19.01
C PHE A 319 10.14 -12.88 -18.55
N PRO A 320 11.01 -13.00 -17.52
CA PRO A 320 11.52 -14.29 -17.05
C PRO A 320 10.44 -15.22 -16.51
N VAL A 321 9.30 -14.68 -16.05
CA VAL A 321 8.15 -15.46 -15.61
C VAL A 321 7.41 -16.03 -16.82
N LEU A 322 7.12 -15.18 -17.82
CA LEU A 322 6.42 -15.55 -19.06
C LEU A 322 7.23 -16.53 -19.93
N GLU A 323 8.52 -16.26 -20.11
CA GLU A 323 9.38 -16.96 -21.08
C GLU A 323 9.90 -18.30 -20.56
N LYS A 324 9.94 -18.52 -19.24
CA LYS A 324 10.27 -19.83 -18.64
C LYS A 324 9.34 -20.95 -19.10
N ALA A 325 8.07 -20.64 -19.35
CA ALA A 325 7.11 -21.61 -19.89
C ALA A 325 7.36 -21.95 -21.37
N LEU A 326 8.01 -21.06 -22.13
CA LEU A 326 8.29 -21.23 -23.56
C LEU A 326 9.53 -22.11 -23.80
N HIS A 327 10.53 -22.07 -22.92
CA HIS A 327 11.76 -22.86 -23.06
C HIS A 327 11.54 -24.39 -23.08
N TRP A 328 10.46 -24.89 -22.48
CA TRP A 328 10.11 -26.33 -22.50
C TRP A 328 9.49 -26.79 -23.83
N LYS A 329 9.02 -25.87 -24.69
CA LYS A 329 8.48 -26.19 -26.01
C LYS A 329 9.63 -26.24 -27.02
N GLY A 330 10.33 -27.38 -27.06
CA GLY A 330 11.50 -27.64 -27.91
C GLY A 330 11.24 -27.69 -29.42
N GLY A 331 10.70 -26.61 -30.00
CA GLY A 331 10.55 -26.44 -31.44
C GLY A 331 11.85 -25.96 -32.11
N ALA A 332 12.11 -26.43 -33.34
CA ALA A 332 13.31 -26.08 -34.10
C ALA A 332 13.45 -24.59 -34.44
N ALA A 333 12.34 -23.85 -34.48
CA ALA A 333 12.33 -22.39 -34.55
C ALA A 333 12.09 -21.81 -33.15
N ARG A 334 13.03 -21.00 -32.63
CA ARG A 334 12.81 -20.20 -31.42
C ARG A 334 11.66 -19.22 -31.69
N PRO A 335 10.50 -19.33 -31.03
CA PRO A 335 9.37 -18.45 -31.30
C PRO A 335 9.72 -16.98 -30.99
N THR A 336 8.91 -16.06 -31.53
CA THR A 336 8.92 -14.66 -31.08
C THR A 336 8.55 -14.64 -29.60
N THR A 337 9.37 -13.98 -28.78
CA THR A 337 9.16 -13.82 -27.34
C THR A 337 8.39 -12.54 -27.04
N HIS A 338 7.78 -12.44 -25.85
CA HIS A 338 7.18 -11.20 -25.38
C HIS A 338 8.22 -10.05 -25.34
N CYS A 339 9.49 -10.37 -25.07
CA CYS A 339 10.58 -9.40 -25.18
C CYS A 339 10.83 -8.93 -26.63
N ASP A 340 10.79 -9.82 -27.64
CA ASP A 340 10.89 -9.42 -29.06
C ASP A 340 9.72 -8.48 -29.47
N GLU A 341 8.49 -8.80 -29.06
CA GLU A 341 7.28 -7.99 -29.34
C GLU A 341 7.39 -6.59 -28.75
N VAL A 342 7.73 -6.49 -27.46
CA VAL A 342 7.87 -5.21 -26.75
C VAL A 342 9.05 -4.41 -27.31
N LEU A 343 10.18 -5.04 -27.65
CA LEU A 343 11.28 -4.33 -28.31
C LEU A 343 10.87 -3.78 -29.68
N GLN A 344 10.12 -4.55 -30.48
CA GLN A 344 9.59 -4.08 -31.75
C GLN A 344 8.64 -2.88 -31.57
N LEU A 345 7.80 -2.88 -30.54
CA LEU A 345 6.93 -1.76 -30.21
C LEU A 345 7.74 -0.52 -29.80
N ILE A 346 8.68 -0.66 -28.87
CA ILE A 346 9.56 0.42 -28.39
C ILE A 346 10.32 1.07 -29.55
N LEU A 347 10.97 0.27 -30.41
CA LEU A 347 11.70 0.80 -31.58
C LEU A 347 10.78 1.58 -32.54
N THR A 348 9.49 1.23 -32.60
CA THR A 348 8.48 1.98 -33.38
C THR A 348 8.11 3.31 -32.77
N HIS A 349 8.12 3.42 -31.44
CA HIS A 349 7.95 4.70 -30.76
C HIS A 349 9.23 5.53 -30.76
N MET A 350 10.42 4.91 -30.71
CA MET A 350 11.70 5.62 -30.74
C MET A 350 12.01 6.30 -32.08
N GLU A 351 11.69 5.68 -33.23
CA GLU A 351 11.99 6.24 -34.56
C GLU A 351 11.46 7.69 -34.77
N PRO A 352 10.20 8.03 -34.44
CA PRO A 352 9.66 9.40 -34.53
C PRO A 352 9.80 10.25 -33.26
N GLU A 353 10.42 9.75 -32.18
CA GLU A 353 10.41 10.45 -30.88
C GLU A 353 11.37 11.64 -30.85
N HIS A 354 10.84 12.79 -30.47
CA HIS A 354 11.55 14.08 -30.41
C HIS A 354 11.61 14.66 -28.99
N ARG A 355 10.76 14.20 -28.06
CA ARG A 355 10.73 14.67 -26.68
C ARG A 355 11.92 14.10 -25.93
N ILE A 356 12.89 14.96 -25.57
CA ILE A 356 14.17 14.58 -24.95
C ILE A 356 13.98 13.61 -23.77
N LEU A 357 13.00 13.85 -22.89
CA LEU A 357 12.73 12.97 -21.74
C LEU A 357 12.31 11.54 -22.16
N LEU A 358 11.43 11.38 -23.17
CA LEU A 358 11.08 10.05 -23.69
C LEU A 358 12.26 9.39 -24.40
N ARG A 359 13.05 10.16 -25.17
CA ARG A 359 14.26 9.65 -25.81
C ARG A 359 15.23 9.07 -24.78
N ARG A 360 15.52 9.80 -23.70
CA ARG A 360 16.33 9.33 -22.57
C ARG A 360 15.74 8.10 -21.91
N THR A 361 14.43 8.08 -21.60
CA THR A 361 13.75 6.92 -21.02
C THR A 361 13.89 5.66 -21.89
N TYR A 362 13.64 5.75 -23.19
CA TYR A 362 13.80 4.61 -24.09
C TYR A 362 15.26 4.18 -24.22
N ALA A 363 16.17 5.14 -24.42
CA ALA A 363 17.60 4.88 -24.55
C ALA A 363 18.17 4.16 -23.32
N ARG A 364 17.80 4.60 -22.11
CA ARG A 364 18.24 4.01 -20.84
C ARG A 364 17.85 2.54 -20.69
N ASN A 365 16.71 2.12 -21.24
CA ASN A 365 16.23 0.74 -21.15
C ASN A 365 16.73 -0.15 -22.31
N LEU A 366 17.06 0.42 -23.47
CA LEU A 366 17.43 -0.34 -24.67
C LEU A 366 18.62 -1.33 -24.47
N PRO A 367 19.70 -1.01 -23.72
CA PRO A 367 20.77 -1.95 -23.37
C PRO A 367 20.25 -3.25 -22.73
N ALA A 368 19.26 -3.16 -21.83
CA ALA A 368 18.73 -4.32 -21.11
C ALA A 368 17.94 -5.26 -22.03
N PHE A 369 17.17 -4.71 -22.99
CA PHE A 369 16.49 -5.50 -24.02
C PHE A 369 17.49 -6.24 -24.93
N VAL A 370 18.57 -5.56 -25.36
CA VAL A 370 19.62 -6.18 -26.18
C VAL A 370 20.36 -7.28 -25.40
N GLN A 371 20.77 -7.01 -24.16
CA GLN A 371 21.44 -8.00 -23.31
C GLN A 371 20.57 -9.24 -23.08
N ARG A 372 19.25 -9.05 -22.93
CA ARG A 372 18.28 -10.12 -22.70
C ARG A 372 18.06 -11.01 -23.93
N LEU A 373 17.86 -10.41 -25.12
CA LEU A 373 17.65 -11.15 -26.36
C LEU A 373 18.96 -11.77 -26.89
N GLY A 374 20.11 -11.14 -26.61
CA GLY A 374 21.42 -11.58 -27.05
C GLY A 374 21.48 -11.70 -28.58
N ILE A 375 21.78 -12.91 -29.08
CA ILE A 375 21.84 -13.18 -30.52
C ILE A 375 20.49 -12.96 -31.24
N LEU A 376 19.35 -12.98 -30.53
CA LEU A 376 18.04 -12.74 -31.14
C LEU A 376 17.84 -11.27 -31.54
N SER A 377 18.61 -10.33 -30.97
CA SER A 377 18.59 -8.91 -31.37
C SER A 377 18.91 -8.67 -32.85
N VAL A 378 19.55 -9.64 -33.54
CA VAL A 378 19.74 -9.63 -35.01
C VAL A 378 18.43 -9.40 -35.75
N ARG A 379 17.31 -9.93 -35.25
CA ARG A 379 15.95 -9.75 -35.82
C ARG A 379 15.58 -8.28 -35.99
N HIS A 380 16.09 -7.41 -35.10
CA HIS A 380 15.77 -5.99 -35.05
C HIS A 380 16.91 -5.09 -35.57
N MET A 381 18.03 -5.67 -36.04
CA MET A 381 19.27 -4.94 -36.34
C MET A 381 19.06 -3.71 -37.25
N ARG A 382 18.31 -3.85 -38.35
CA ARG A 382 18.01 -2.74 -39.28
C ARG A 382 17.27 -1.56 -38.65
N ARG A 383 16.55 -1.78 -37.55
CA ARG A 383 15.82 -0.73 -36.81
C ARG A 383 16.65 -0.16 -35.68
N LEU A 384 17.35 -1.04 -34.95
CA LEU A 384 18.34 -0.66 -33.93
C LEU A 384 19.39 0.28 -34.52
N GLU A 385 19.94 -0.03 -35.70
CA GLU A 385 20.89 0.82 -36.41
C GLU A 385 20.35 2.24 -36.66
N ARG A 386 19.14 2.36 -37.24
CA ARG A 386 18.49 3.67 -37.48
C ARG A 386 18.26 4.46 -36.20
N VAL A 387 17.75 3.80 -35.16
CA VAL A 387 17.46 4.42 -33.86
C VAL A 387 18.75 4.89 -33.20
N ILE A 388 19.81 4.06 -33.21
CA ILE A 388 21.12 4.43 -32.67
C ILE A 388 21.69 5.64 -33.39
N LEU A 389 21.72 5.65 -34.73
CA LEU A 389 22.22 6.78 -35.51
C LEU A 389 21.43 8.07 -35.22
N GLY A 390 20.09 8.03 -35.33
CA GLY A 390 19.25 9.21 -35.09
C GLY A 390 19.28 9.75 -33.66
N TYR A 391 19.67 8.92 -32.68
CA TYR A 391 19.88 9.33 -31.28
C TYR A 391 21.30 9.81 -30.98
N LEU A 392 22.30 9.43 -31.78
CA LEU A 392 23.65 9.98 -31.70
C LEU A 392 23.75 11.34 -32.41
N GLU A 393 23.10 11.49 -33.57
CA GLU A 393 23.12 12.72 -34.37
C GLU A 393 22.52 13.92 -33.61
N VAL A 394 21.39 13.73 -32.95
CA VAL A 394 20.66 14.81 -32.25
C VAL A 394 21.20 15.03 -30.84
N TYR A 395 21.31 16.30 -30.42
CA TYR A 395 21.68 16.68 -29.06
C TYR A 395 20.52 16.43 -28.07
N ASP A 396 20.82 15.76 -26.96
CA ASP A 396 19.87 15.28 -25.94
C ASP A 396 20.06 15.96 -24.57
N GLY A 397 20.83 17.04 -24.51
CA GLY A 397 21.10 17.84 -23.31
C GLY A 397 22.51 17.66 -22.75
N PRO A 398 22.88 18.42 -21.70
CA PRO A 398 24.27 18.54 -21.24
C PRO A 398 24.84 17.25 -20.62
N GLU A 399 23.99 16.31 -20.23
CA GLU A 399 24.37 15.02 -19.63
C GLU A 399 24.64 13.93 -20.68
N GLU A 400 24.25 14.14 -21.94
CA GLU A 400 24.35 13.18 -23.05
C GLU A 400 23.85 11.75 -22.73
N GLU A 401 22.90 11.61 -21.80
CA GLU A 401 22.46 10.32 -21.24
C GLU A 401 21.95 9.35 -22.32
N ALA A 402 21.17 9.84 -23.29
CA ALA A 402 20.65 9.02 -24.38
C ALA A 402 21.77 8.62 -25.35
N ARG A 403 22.70 9.54 -25.67
CA ARG A 403 23.87 9.25 -26.51
C ARG A 403 24.78 8.19 -25.90
N LEU A 404 25.12 8.33 -24.62
CA LEU A 404 25.91 7.35 -23.86
C LEU A 404 25.23 5.98 -23.85
N LYS A 405 23.91 5.93 -23.64
CA LYS A 405 23.13 4.68 -23.66
C LYS A 405 22.96 4.07 -25.05
N MET A 406 22.97 4.87 -26.12
CA MET A 406 23.07 4.36 -27.49
C MET A 406 24.44 3.73 -27.77
N LEU A 407 25.54 4.34 -27.34
CA LEU A 407 26.88 3.77 -27.48
C LEU A 407 27.02 2.46 -26.68
N GLU A 408 26.45 2.39 -25.48
CA GLU A 408 26.35 1.15 -24.70
C GLU A 408 25.54 0.08 -25.43
N THR A 409 24.39 0.45 -26.01
CA THR A 409 23.57 -0.45 -26.84
C THR A 409 24.36 -0.97 -28.05
N LEU A 410 25.07 -0.10 -28.77
CA LEU A 410 25.89 -0.48 -29.92
C LEU A 410 27.01 -1.46 -29.52
N LYS A 411 27.70 -1.18 -28.41
CA LYS A 411 28.73 -2.06 -27.84
C LYS A 411 28.15 -3.45 -27.51
N LEU A 412 26.97 -3.51 -26.88
CA LEU A 412 26.29 -4.77 -26.57
C LEU A 412 25.86 -5.51 -27.85
N LEU A 413 25.32 -4.82 -28.85
CA LEU A 413 24.97 -5.41 -30.14
C LEU A 413 26.20 -6.03 -30.80
N MET A 414 27.33 -5.33 -30.85
CA MET A 414 28.58 -5.89 -31.35
C MET A 414 28.96 -7.15 -30.57
N GLN A 415 28.95 -7.13 -29.24
CA GLN A 415 29.30 -8.29 -28.41
C GLN A 415 28.35 -9.50 -28.56
N CYS A 416 27.06 -9.26 -28.76
CA CYS A 416 26.03 -10.29 -28.89
C CYS A 416 25.87 -10.85 -30.31
N ILE A 417 26.17 -10.05 -31.33
CA ILE A 417 25.90 -10.36 -32.75
C ILE A 417 27.19 -10.74 -33.52
N TRP A 418 28.38 -10.39 -33.01
CA TRP A 418 29.64 -10.71 -33.69
C TRP A 418 29.75 -12.20 -34.03
N PRO A 419 30.00 -12.57 -35.31
CA PRO A 419 30.17 -13.95 -35.69
C PRO A 419 31.41 -14.51 -34.98
N ARG A 420 31.17 -15.34 -33.95
CA ARG A 420 32.23 -16.05 -33.24
C ARG A 420 32.81 -17.10 -34.17
N TYR A 421 33.89 -16.73 -34.86
CA TYR A 421 34.76 -17.66 -35.57
C TYR A 421 35.42 -18.58 -34.53
N ASN A 422 34.73 -19.65 -34.15
CA ASN A 422 35.37 -20.82 -33.59
C ASN A 422 36.19 -21.44 -34.72
N SER A 423 37.44 -21.01 -34.87
CA SER A 423 38.42 -21.76 -35.65
C SER A 423 38.43 -23.18 -35.09
N PRO A 424 38.08 -24.22 -35.87
CA PRO A 424 38.23 -25.58 -35.40
C PRO A 424 39.72 -25.78 -35.13
N GLN A 425 40.08 -26.03 -33.87
CA GLN A 425 41.42 -26.49 -33.55
C GLN A 425 41.66 -27.74 -34.39
N ARG A 426 42.56 -27.65 -35.37
CA ARG A 426 43.02 -28.81 -36.11
C ARG A 426 43.56 -29.79 -35.08
N SER A 427 42.87 -30.90 -34.88
CA SER A 427 43.41 -32.08 -34.23
C SER A 427 44.55 -32.60 -35.12
N VAL A 428 45.74 -32.04 -34.93
CA VAL A 428 46.98 -32.59 -35.45
C VAL A 428 47.21 -33.89 -34.69
N GLY A 429 46.68 -34.98 -35.24
CA GLY A 429 47.02 -36.32 -34.81
C GLY A 429 48.46 -36.59 -35.19
N SER A 430 49.37 -36.47 -34.22
CA SER A 430 50.67 -37.13 -34.28
C SER A 430 50.46 -38.62 -34.03
N LEU A 431 50.81 -39.42 -35.03
CA LEU A 431 51.00 -40.88 -34.92
C LEU A 431 52.17 -41.21 -33.97
#